data_AF-A0A7V8FBT8-F1
#
_entry.id   AF-A0A7V8FBT8-F1
#
_cell.length_a   1.000
_cell.length_b   1.000
_cell.length_c   1.000
_cell.angle_alpha   90.00
_cell.angle_beta   90.00
_cell.angle_gamma   90.00
#
_symmetry.space_group_name_H-M   'P 1'
#
loop_
_entity.id
_entity.type
_entity.pdbx_description
1 polymer ?
#
loop_
_entity_poly.entity_id
_entity_poly.type
_entity_poly.pdbx_seq_one_letter_code
_entity_poly.pdbx_strand_id
1 'polypeptide(L)'
;MPYTTGIVNDMASIRSAIVNTLTAKGWTLTGATLSKGACNALLAVEGAALTLRLGRSVDPDKGKLLNPSPNKAYIREIGNVGLVWPVTYELFYFDDPIEVYAVINYAVDCYLWLAFGVATSTGTRGGAWAGGNTGAVGDNPAPGPPRGTTIGVRDAGADFSNDGSTGTWFTPAGLFWQNYANEQDWRRPSFIDVGDAWVAPNAVNPIDTLITRQPNVWNGETVPIPIQPYRQLPETKVAMVADLKNARYMRITNYTPGQIITLGPDRWKVFPFFRKNASSADQSNSAQDTGTFGWMIRYDGP
;
A
#
# COMPACT_ATOMS: atom_id res chain seq x y z
N MET A 1 3.43 -22.31 0.96
CA MET A 1 2.55 -21.50 0.11
C MET A 1 2.83 -20.03 0.38
N PRO A 2 2.67 -19.10 -0.59
CA PRO A 2 2.99 -17.67 -0.46
C PRO A 2 2.05 -16.87 0.48
N TYR A 3 1.63 -17.47 1.60
CA TYR A 3 0.66 -16.90 2.53
C TYR A 3 0.91 -17.38 3.96
N THR A 4 0.63 -16.53 4.94
CA THR A 4 0.49 -16.89 6.36
C THR A 4 -0.47 -15.91 7.05
N THR A 5 -1.10 -16.34 8.13
CA THR A 5 -2.02 -15.52 8.91
C THR A 5 -1.92 -15.86 10.38
N GLY A 6 -2.31 -14.94 11.25
CA GLY A 6 -2.35 -15.16 12.67
C GLY A 6 -2.96 -13.98 13.41
N ILE A 7 -2.92 -14.07 14.73
CA ILE A 7 -3.43 -13.05 15.65
C ILE A 7 -2.25 -12.45 16.40
N VAL A 8 -2.24 -11.13 16.53
CA VAL A 8 -1.16 -10.35 17.17
C VAL A 8 -1.75 -9.29 18.09
N ASN A 9 -1.00 -8.90 19.12
CA ASN A 9 -1.49 -8.03 20.20
C ASN A 9 -0.90 -6.61 20.18
N ASP A 10 0.07 -6.34 19.32
CA ASP A 10 0.69 -5.03 19.15
C ASP A 10 1.45 -4.91 17.81
N MET A 11 1.92 -3.69 17.51
CA MET A 11 2.72 -3.41 16.30
C MET A 11 4.06 -4.16 16.28
N ALA A 12 4.65 -4.42 17.45
CA ALA A 12 5.91 -5.16 17.55
C ALA A 12 5.74 -6.63 17.16
N SER A 13 4.59 -7.22 17.49
CA SER A 13 4.19 -8.57 17.15
C SER A 13 3.91 -8.69 15.65
N ILE A 14 3.27 -7.70 15.02
CA ILE A 14 3.14 -7.63 13.54
C ILE A 14 4.53 -7.59 12.90
N ARG A 15 5.41 -6.70 13.35
CA ARG A 15 6.77 -6.60 12.81
C ARG A 15 7.49 -7.93 12.91
N SER A 16 7.41 -8.58 14.07
CA SER A 16 8.05 -9.86 14.34
C SER A 16 7.49 -10.96 13.44
N ALA A 17 6.17 -10.99 13.23
CA ALA A 17 5.53 -11.94 12.32
C ALA A 17 6.04 -11.76 10.88
N ILE A 18 6.15 -10.53 10.39
CA ILE A 18 6.68 -10.24 9.05
C ILE A 18 8.15 -10.66 8.95
N VAL A 19 8.99 -10.21 9.88
CA VAL A 19 10.43 -10.51 9.89
C VAL A 19 10.65 -12.03 9.91
N ASN A 20 10.06 -12.74 10.88
CA ASN A 20 10.25 -14.18 11.04
C ASN A 20 9.80 -14.95 9.80
N THR A 21 8.65 -14.57 9.23
CA THR A 21 8.14 -15.21 8.00
C THR A 21 9.09 -14.98 6.84
N LEU A 22 9.50 -13.74 6.60
CA LEU A 22 10.35 -13.43 5.44
C LEU A 22 11.75 -14.02 5.58
N THR A 23 12.34 -14.03 6.79
CA THR A 23 13.63 -14.72 7.02
C THR A 23 13.52 -16.22 6.79
N ALA A 24 12.42 -16.86 7.20
CA ALA A 24 12.15 -18.26 6.89
C ALA A 24 11.93 -18.53 5.38
N LYS A 25 11.73 -17.48 4.58
CA LYS A 25 11.58 -17.51 3.12
C LYS A 25 12.78 -16.92 2.38
N GLY A 26 13.94 -16.94 3.04
CA GLY A 26 15.21 -16.61 2.42
C GLY A 26 15.47 -15.12 2.25
N TRP A 27 14.76 -14.25 2.97
CA TRP A 27 15.19 -12.86 3.13
C TRP A 27 16.34 -12.80 4.14
N THR A 28 17.35 -11.97 3.86
CA THR A 28 18.45 -11.71 4.79
C THR A 28 18.06 -10.60 5.75
N LEU A 29 18.25 -10.79 7.05
CA LEU A 29 18.08 -9.74 8.05
C LEU A 29 19.46 -9.21 8.48
N THR A 30 19.72 -7.93 8.22
CA THR A 30 20.90 -7.21 8.71
C THR A 30 20.45 -6.05 9.58
N GLY A 31 20.66 -6.16 10.90
CA GLY A 31 20.07 -5.22 11.87
C GLY A 31 18.54 -5.27 11.83
N ALA A 32 17.91 -4.16 11.40
CA ALA A 32 16.45 -4.06 11.24
C ALA A 32 16.00 -4.12 9.76
N THR A 33 16.93 -4.34 8.84
CA THR A 33 16.67 -4.31 7.39
C THR A 33 16.56 -5.71 6.81
N LEU A 34 15.44 -6.01 6.16
CA LEU A 34 15.21 -7.22 5.37
C LEU A 34 15.64 -6.98 3.93
N SER A 35 16.44 -7.89 3.37
CA SER A 35 16.96 -7.78 2.00
C SER A 35 16.66 -9.02 1.18
N LYS A 36 16.12 -8.83 -0.03
CA LYS A 36 15.98 -9.86 -1.07
C LYS A 36 15.93 -9.21 -2.45
N GLY A 37 16.77 -9.68 -3.38
CA GLY A 37 16.92 -9.06 -4.69
C GLY A 37 17.33 -7.59 -4.58
N ALA A 38 16.65 -6.70 -5.30
CA ALA A 38 16.87 -5.25 -5.23
C ALA A 38 16.13 -4.58 -4.04
N CYS A 39 15.35 -5.33 -3.26
CA CYS A 39 14.55 -4.79 -2.16
C CYS A 39 15.33 -4.84 -0.85
N ASN A 40 15.57 -3.67 -0.24
CA ASN A 40 16.10 -3.53 1.12
C ASN A 40 15.09 -2.74 1.96
N ALA A 41 14.35 -3.43 2.81
CA ALA A 41 13.20 -2.94 3.57
C ALA A 41 13.52 -2.85 5.06
N LEU A 42 13.64 -1.64 5.59
CA LEU A 42 13.77 -1.39 7.02
C LEU A 42 12.37 -1.27 7.64
N LEU A 43 12.05 -2.23 8.52
CA LEU A 43 10.82 -2.23 9.29
C LEU A 43 11.11 -1.79 10.72
N ALA A 44 10.38 -0.79 11.22
CA ALA A 44 10.53 -0.28 12.59
C ALA A 44 9.19 0.11 13.19
N VAL A 45 9.02 -0.10 14.49
CA VAL A 45 7.86 0.39 15.25
C VAL A 45 8.20 1.79 15.76
N GLU A 46 7.36 2.77 15.42
CA GLU A 46 7.52 4.16 15.83
C GLU A 46 6.20 4.63 16.47
N GLY A 47 6.19 4.69 17.81
CA GLY A 47 4.97 4.96 18.56
C GLY A 47 3.89 3.91 18.29
N ALA A 48 2.73 4.35 17.80
CA ALA A 48 1.59 3.50 17.48
C ALA A 48 1.57 2.97 16.03
N ALA A 49 2.65 3.15 15.27
CA ALA A 49 2.71 2.76 13.86
C ALA A 49 3.83 1.76 13.57
N LEU A 50 3.60 0.89 12.59
CA LEU A 50 4.67 0.15 11.93
C LEU A 50 5.09 0.93 10.68
N THR A 51 6.39 1.19 10.56
CA THR A 51 6.96 1.96 9.47
C THR A 51 7.79 1.06 8.57
N LEU A 52 7.83 1.43 7.29
CA LEU A 52 8.65 0.81 6.26
C LEU A 52 9.42 1.90 5.53
N ARG A 53 10.74 1.76 5.48
CA ARG A 53 11.60 2.58 4.62
C ARG A 53 12.38 1.67 3.69
N LEU A 54 12.56 2.08 2.44
CA LEU A 54 13.37 1.35 1.48
C LEU A 54 14.75 1.97 1.31
N GLY A 55 15.71 1.20 0.82
CA GLY A 55 17.02 1.70 0.40
C GLY A 55 17.57 0.93 -0.79
N ARG A 56 18.51 1.57 -1.51
CA ARG A 56 19.18 0.93 -2.66
C ARG A 56 20.17 -0.14 -2.23
N SER A 57 20.73 -0.01 -1.03
CA SER A 57 21.58 -1.01 -0.41
C SER A 57 21.55 -0.86 1.11
N VAL A 58 22.26 -1.76 1.80
CA VAL A 58 22.41 -1.79 3.25
C VAL A 58 23.89 -1.67 3.59
N ASP A 59 24.21 -0.82 4.57
CA ASP A 59 25.52 -0.81 5.21
C ASP A 59 25.70 -2.16 5.94
N PRO A 60 26.64 -3.02 5.52
CA PRO A 60 26.77 -4.38 6.06
C PRO A 60 27.17 -4.39 7.54
N ASP A 61 27.86 -3.34 8.02
CA ASP A 61 28.37 -3.28 9.39
C ASP A 61 27.37 -2.61 10.33
N LYS A 62 26.57 -1.67 9.82
CA LYS A 62 25.66 -0.86 10.64
C LYS A 62 24.18 -1.19 10.44
N GLY A 63 23.83 -2.01 9.44
CA GLY A 63 22.45 -2.37 9.09
C GLY A 63 21.59 -1.18 8.63
N LYS A 64 22.22 -0.04 8.31
CA LYS A 64 21.53 1.19 7.90
C LYS A 64 21.25 1.16 6.40
N LEU A 65 20.11 1.74 6.00
CA LEU A 65 19.80 1.94 4.59
C LEU A 65 20.75 2.97 3.96
N LEU A 66 21.27 2.65 2.79
CA LEU A 66 22.02 3.57 1.94
C LEU A 66 21.10 4.07 0.82
N ASN A 67 21.14 5.39 0.56
CA ASN A 67 20.22 6.08 -0.34
C ASN A 67 18.75 5.73 -0.05
N PRO A 68 18.27 5.98 1.18
CA PRO A 68 16.92 5.58 1.57
C PRO A 68 15.85 6.33 0.77
N SER A 69 14.67 5.74 0.69
CA SER A 69 13.48 6.41 0.17
C SER A 69 13.25 7.74 0.91
N PRO A 70 12.71 8.76 0.23
CA PRO A 70 12.53 10.09 0.80
C PRO A 70 11.65 10.05 2.05
N ASN A 71 10.67 9.15 2.09
CA ASN A 71 9.80 8.95 3.25
C ASN A 71 9.56 7.47 3.56
N LYS A 72 8.75 7.24 4.59
CA LYS A 72 8.31 5.93 5.06
C LYS A 72 6.87 5.69 4.64
N ALA A 73 6.55 4.43 4.35
CA ALA A 73 5.19 3.93 4.32
C ALA A 73 4.80 3.44 5.73
N TYR A 74 3.51 3.49 6.07
CA TYR A 74 3.04 3.16 7.41
C TYR A 74 1.86 2.20 7.39
N ILE A 75 1.84 1.33 8.40
CA ILE A 75 0.62 0.83 9.01
C ILE A 75 0.31 1.71 10.21
N ARG A 76 -0.78 2.45 10.12
CA ARG A 76 -1.28 3.32 11.19
C ARG A 76 -2.79 3.45 11.10
N GLU A 77 -3.44 3.63 12.24
CA GLU A 77 -4.86 4.01 12.32
C GLU A 77 -5.23 5.13 11.35
N ILE A 78 -6.41 5.04 10.73
CA ILE A 78 -7.02 6.08 9.88
C ILE A 78 -8.38 6.41 10.48
N GLY A 79 -8.72 7.69 10.49
CA GLY A 79 -10.06 8.13 10.86
C GLY A 79 -10.26 8.24 12.35
N ASN A 80 -11.52 8.14 12.76
CA ASN A 80 -11.92 8.14 14.16
C ASN A 80 -12.11 6.72 14.72
N VAL A 81 -11.50 5.71 14.08
CA VAL A 81 -11.67 4.30 14.45
C VAL A 81 -10.38 3.81 15.09
N GLY A 82 -10.39 3.73 16.41
CA GLY A 82 -9.25 3.24 17.20
C GLY A 82 -8.76 1.86 16.75
N LEU A 83 -7.45 1.68 16.67
CA LEU A 83 -6.85 0.35 16.51
C LEU A 83 -7.10 -0.50 17.77
N VAL A 84 -7.92 -1.56 17.66
CA VAL A 84 -8.26 -2.45 18.78
C VAL A 84 -7.51 -3.77 18.64
N TRP A 85 -6.80 -4.16 19.70
CA TRP A 85 -6.11 -5.45 19.77
C TRP A 85 -6.97 -6.48 20.51
N PRO A 86 -6.82 -7.79 20.20
CA PRO A 86 -5.95 -8.35 19.18
C PRO A 86 -6.46 -8.10 17.75
N VAL A 87 -5.54 -8.11 16.78
CA VAL A 87 -5.87 -7.98 15.35
C VAL A 87 -5.48 -9.25 14.60
N THR A 88 -6.18 -9.52 13.52
CA THR A 88 -5.79 -10.58 12.57
C THR A 88 -4.89 -9.97 11.51
N TYR A 89 -3.75 -10.61 11.24
CA TYR A 89 -2.89 -10.26 10.11
C TYR A 89 -2.94 -11.33 9.03
N GLU A 90 -2.73 -10.89 7.79
CA GLU A 90 -2.54 -11.72 6.62
C GLU A 90 -1.29 -11.24 5.89
N LEU A 91 -0.39 -12.16 5.61
CA LEU A 91 0.89 -11.86 4.96
C LEU A 91 1.04 -12.72 3.71
N PHE A 92 1.06 -12.05 2.57
CA PHE A 92 1.27 -12.62 1.25
C PHE A 92 2.72 -12.34 0.83
N TYR A 93 3.42 -13.34 0.30
CA TYR A 93 4.83 -13.20 -0.08
C TYR A 93 5.15 -14.04 -1.32
N PHE A 94 5.63 -13.37 -2.37
CA PHE A 94 5.92 -13.97 -3.67
C PHE A 94 7.40 -13.82 -3.99
N ASP A 95 7.94 -14.78 -4.75
CA ASP A 95 9.35 -14.80 -5.16
C ASP A 95 9.55 -14.42 -6.64
N ASP A 96 8.50 -14.55 -7.46
CA ASP A 96 8.50 -14.12 -8.86
C ASP A 96 7.18 -13.41 -9.23
N PRO A 97 7.20 -12.07 -9.33
CA PRO A 97 8.22 -11.17 -8.81
C PRO A 97 8.27 -11.19 -7.27
N ILE A 98 9.36 -10.65 -6.72
CA ILE A 98 9.47 -10.42 -5.27
C ILE A 98 8.44 -9.36 -4.86
N GLU A 99 7.38 -9.78 -4.19
CA GLU A 99 6.31 -8.91 -3.71
C GLU A 99 5.82 -9.40 -2.35
N VAL A 100 5.57 -8.47 -1.43
CA VAL A 100 5.07 -8.72 -0.08
C VAL A 100 3.88 -7.80 0.16
N TYR A 101 2.79 -8.36 0.68
CA TYR A 101 1.61 -7.62 1.09
C TYR A 101 1.23 -8.06 2.50
N ALA A 102 1.19 -7.13 3.44
CA ALA A 102 0.67 -7.32 4.78
C ALA A 102 -0.66 -6.58 4.88
N VAL A 103 -1.72 -7.30 5.25
CA VAL A 103 -3.06 -6.74 5.50
C VAL A 103 -3.44 -7.06 6.94
N ILE A 104 -3.98 -6.07 7.65
CA ILE A 104 -4.44 -6.21 9.03
C ILE A 104 -5.91 -5.88 9.08
N ASN A 105 -6.69 -6.76 9.71
CA ASN A 105 -8.06 -6.50 10.06
C ASN A 105 -8.14 -6.27 11.57
N TYR A 106 -8.47 -5.02 11.96
CA TYR A 106 -8.40 -4.56 13.35
C TYR A 106 -9.75 -4.17 13.96
N ALA A 107 -10.79 -4.16 13.14
CA ALA A 107 -12.19 -4.06 13.54
C ALA A 107 -13.01 -4.90 12.55
N VAL A 108 -14.32 -5.02 12.75
CA VAL A 108 -15.18 -5.83 11.87
C VAL A 108 -15.04 -5.43 10.40
N ASP A 109 -14.87 -4.15 10.11
CA ASP A 109 -14.91 -3.59 8.75
C ASP A 109 -13.70 -2.72 8.37
N CYS A 110 -12.67 -2.67 9.24
CA CYS A 110 -11.51 -1.81 9.04
C CYS A 110 -10.24 -2.60 8.75
N TYR A 111 -9.52 -2.13 7.74
CA TYR A 111 -8.33 -2.75 7.21
C TYR A 111 -7.19 -1.73 7.12
N LEU A 112 -5.99 -2.16 7.48
CA LEU A 112 -4.74 -1.43 7.25
C LEU A 112 -3.84 -2.32 6.41
N TRP A 113 -2.87 -1.74 5.72
CA TRP A 113 -1.99 -2.51 4.87
C TRP A 113 -0.63 -1.85 4.68
N LEU A 114 0.34 -2.70 4.33
CA LEU A 114 1.67 -2.34 3.92
C LEU A 114 2.11 -3.29 2.82
N ALA A 115 2.76 -2.78 1.77
CA ALA A 115 3.21 -3.60 0.67
C ALA A 115 4.57 -3.14 0.18
N PHE A 116 5.40 -4.07 -0.30
CA PHE A 116 6.69 -3.75 -0.90
C PHE A 116 7.21 -4.89 -1.76
N GLY A 117 8.16 -4.58 -2.63
CA GLY A 117 8.74 -5.58 -3.51
C GLY A 117 9.82 -5.03 -4.41
N VAL A 118 10.09 -5.78 -5.47
CA VAL A 118 10.95 -5.37 -6.59
C VAL A 118 10.06 -5.11 -7.79
N ALA A 119 10.25 -3.96 -8.43
CA ALA A 119 9.45 -3.57 -9.57
C ALA A 119 9.85 -4.38 -10.80
N THR A 120 8.87 -4.98 -11.46
CA THR A 120 9.05 -5.50 -12.81
C THR A 120 8.58 -4.45 -13.80
N SER A 121 9.47 -3.93 -14.66
CA SER A 121 9.08 -3.04 -15.76
C SER A 121 9.82 -3.36 -17.05
N THR A 122 9.17 -3.09 -18.18
CA THR A 122 9.78 -3.14 -19.50
C THR A 122 10.43 -1.80 -19.80
N GLY A 123 11.67 -1.56 -19.35
CA GLY A 123 12.47 -0.42 -19.83
C GLY A 123 13.21 0.42 -18.78
N THR A 124 13.03 0.17 -17.48
CA THR A 124 13.88 0.76 -16.42
C THR A 124 14.48 -0.34 -15.56
N ARG A 125 15.65 -0.09 -14.94
CA ARG A 125 16.20 -1.03 -13.96
C ARG A 125 15.21 -1.12 -12.80
N GLY A 126 14.54 -2.27 -12.69
CA GLY A 126 13.53 -2.54 -11.66
C GLY A 126 14.10 -2.41 -10.25
N GLY A 127 13.82 -1.27 -9.59
CA GLY A 127 14.21 -1.01 -8.21
C GLY A 127 13.15 -1.45 -7.22
N ALA A 128 13.40 -1.20 -5.94
CA ALA A 128 12.45 -1.52 -4.88
C ALA A 128 11.23 -0.59 -4.94
N TRP A 129 10.06 -1.09 -4.59
CA TRP A 129 8.85 -0.29 -4.41
C TRP A 129 8.20 -0.59 -3.06
N ALA A 130 7.50 0.40 -2.52
CA ALA A 130 6.75 0.27 -1.26
C ALA A 130 5.47 1.09 -1.31
N GLY A 131 4.52 0.71 -0.45
CA GLY A 131 3.30 1.42 -0.16
C GLY A 131 2.78 1.08 1.23
N GLY A 132 1.96 1.95 1.80
CA GLY A 132 1.20 1.66 3.02
C GLY A 132 -0.12 2.39 3.01
N ASN A 133 -1.00 2.09 3.97
CA ASN A 133 -2.27 2.79 4.08
C ASN A 133 -2.10 4.28 4.41
N THR A 134 -0.93 4.67 4.95
CA THR A 134 -0.58 6.08 5.12
C THR A 134 0.90 6.41 4.92
N GLY A 135 1.16 7.70 4.67
CA GLY A 135 2.48 8.30 4.44
C GLY A 135 2.93 9.18 5.60
N ALA A 136 4.16 9.69 5.52
CA ALA A 136 4.74 10.53 6.57
C ALA A 136 4.21 11.97 6.55
N VAL A 137 4.47 12.73 7.62
CA VAL A 137 4.48 14.19 7.60
C VAL A 137 5.93 14.69 7.71
N GLY A 138 6.79 14.19 6.81
CA GLY A 138 8.25 14.30 6.95
C GLY A 138 8.79 13.45 8.11
N ASP A 139 10.02 13.75 8.59
CA ASP A 139 10.54 13.18 9.86
C ASP A 139 9.84 13.78 11.10
N ASN A 140 8.95 14.75 10.90
CA ASN A 140 8.18 15.37 11.96
C ASN A 140 6.91 14.52 12.18
N PRO A 141 6.68 13.97 13.38
CA PRO A 141 5.44 13.26 13.64
C PRO A 141 4.29 14.25 13.48
N ALA A 142 3.44 14.05 12.48
CA ALA A 142 2.12 14.68 12.48
C ALA A 142 1.49 14.43 13.87
N PRO A 143 0.79 15.42 14.47
CA PRO A 143 0.35 15.36 15.87
C PRO A 143 -0.69 14.26 16.18
N GLY A 144 -1.01 13.38 15.24
CA GLY A 144 -1.94 12.28 15.41
C GLY A 144 -2.12 11.45 14.14
N PRO A 145 -2.90 10.36 14.19
CA PRO A 145 -3.32 9.63 13.00
C PRO A 145 -4.06 10.56 12.01
N PRO A 146 -4.07 10.23 10.71
CA PRO A 146 -4.90 10.96 9.75
C PRO A 146 -6.36 10.87 10.17
N ARG A 147 -7.10 11.99 10.05
CA ARG A 147 -8.53 12.04 10.42
C ARG A 147 -9.42 11.31 9.42
N GLY A 148 -8.88 10.77 8.34
CA GLY A 148 -9.62 10.04 7.32
C GLY A 148 -8.76 9.79 6.08
N THR A 149 -9.41 9.42 4.99
CA THR A 149 -8.78 9.15 3.70
C THR A 149 -9.36 10.01 2.59
N THR A 150 -8.56 10.19 1.54
CA THR A 150 -8.94 10.88 0.31
C THR A 150 -8.67 9.92 -0.84
N ILE A 151 -9.74 9.38 -1.42
CA ILE A 151 -9.68 8.43 -2.53
C ILE A 151 -10.94 8.55 -3.37
N GLY A 152 -10.73 8.80 -4.65
CA GLY A 152 -11.74 8.91 -5.69
C GLY A 152 -11.14 8.50 -7.04
N VAL A 153 -11.98 8.44 -8.06
CA VAL A 153 -11.57 8.03 -9.42
C VAL A 153 -10.43 8.91 -9.94
N ARG A 154 -10.55 10.23 -9.74
CA ARG A 154 -9.60 11.24 -10.17
C ARG A 154 -9.10 12.12 -9.04
N ASP A 155 -9.56 11.91 -7.83
CA ASP A 155 -9.19 12.74 -6.68
C ASP A 155 -8.60 11.83 -5.61
N ALA A 156 -7.29 11.86 -5.46
CA ALA A 156 -6.64 11.12 -4.41
C ALA A 156 -5.36 11.84 -4.01
N GLY A 157 -5.07 11.80 -2.72
CA GLY A 157 -3.86 12.41 -2.19
C GLY A 157 -3.99 12.83 -0.75
N ALA A 158 -2.86 13.19 -0.15
CA ALA A 158 -2.86 13.63 1.23
C ALA A 158 -3.24 15.11 1.33
N ASP A 159 -4.47 15.37 1.77
CA ASP A 159 -4.97 16.72 1.97
C ASP A 159 -4.69 17.22 3.39
N PHE A 160 -4.51 18.54 3.54
CA PHE A 160 -4.31 19.22 4.81
C PHE A 160 -5.18 20.47 4.86
N SER A 161 -6.30 20.41 5.59
CA SER A 161 -7.11 21.59 5.87
C SER A 161 -6.61 22.27 7.14
N ASN A 162 -6.16 23.51 7.00
CA ASN A 162 -5.89 24.42 8.12
C ASN A 162 -7.21 25.09 8.53
N ASP A 163 -7.96 24.49 9.45
CA ASP A 163 -9.19 25.10 10.00
C ASP A 163 -8.93 26.11 11.15
N GLY A 164 -7.69 26.60 11.27
CA GLY A 164 -7.36 27.70 12.17
C GLY A 164 -7.06 27.32 13.62
N SER A 165 -7.06 26.05 14.03
CA SER A 165 -6.52 25.72 15.37
C SER A 165 -5.87 24.33 15.55
N THR A 166 -6.13 23.36 14.68
CA THR A 166 -5.35 22.10 14.65
C THR A 166 -5.32 21.55 13.23
N GLY A 167 -4.17 21.48 12.59
CA GLY A 167 -4.05 21.00 11.21
C GLY A 167 -4.63 19.58 11.06
N THR A 168 -5.68 19.43 10.26
CA THR A 168 -6.31 18.14 9.99
C THR A 168 -5.77 17.57 8.70
N TRP A 169 -5.35 16.31 8.72
CA TRP A 169 -4.72 15.68 7.56
C TRP A 169 -5.38 14.36 7.17
N PHE A 170 -5.36 14.08 5.87
CA PHE A 170 -5.96 12.91 5.24
C PHE A 170 -4.91 12.14 4.44
N THR A 171 -5.16 10.87 4.17
CA THR A 171 -4.20 10.00 3.49
C THR A 171 -4.78 9.34 2.24
N PRO A 172 -4.02 9.19 1.15
CA PRO A 172 -4.44 8.29 0.08
C PRO A 172 -4.27 6.85 0.61
N ALA A 173 -5.39 6.15 0.79
CA ALA A 173 -5.37 4.79 1.34
C ALA A 173 -5.05 3.72 0.29
N GLY A 174 -5.01 4.07 -1.00
CA GLY A 174 -4.69 3.13 -2.08
C GLY A 174 -3.21 3.13 -2.46
N LEU A 175 -2.65 1.95 -2.70
CA LEU A 175 -1.30 1.79 -3.27
C LEU A 175 -1.20 2.57 -4.58
N PHE A 176 -0.16 3.38 -4.80
CA PHE A 176 0.02 4.23 -6.01
C PHE A 176 -1.21 5.04 -6.48
N TRP A 177 -2.15 5.30 -5.58
CA TRP A 177 -3.41 5.99 -5.86
C TRP A 177 -3.27 7.45 -5.43
N GLN A 178 -2.53 8.25 -6.22
CA GLN A 178 -2.17 9.64 -5.88
C GLN A 178 -2.27 10.55 -7.10
N ASN A 179 -2.98 11.67 -7.03
CA ASN A 179 -3.30 12.48 -8.21
C ASN A 179 -2.82 13.94 -8.18
N TYR A 180 -2.19 14.40 -7.10
CA TYR A 180 -1.74 15.80 -7.04
C TYR A 180 -0.28 15.96 -7.46
N ALA A 181 -0.08 16.69 -8.55
CA ALA A 181 1.21 17.28 -8.93
C ALA A 181 1.81 18.18 -7.84
N ASN A 182 0.99 18.59 -6.86
CA ASN A 182 1.35 19.45 -5.73
C ASN A 182 1.45 18.72 -4.39
N GLU A 183 1.36 17.38 -4.37
CA GLU A 183 1.69 16.64 -3.16
C GLU A 183 3.14 16.97 -2.81
N GLN A 184 3.32 17.66 -1.68
CA GLN A 184 4.64 17.80 -1.10
C GLN A 184 5.15 16.38 -0.85
N ASP A 185 6.32 16.06 -1.41
CA ASP A 185 6.88 14.70 -1.50
C ASP A 185 6.79 13.89 -0.20
N TRP A 186 6.79 14.60 0.94
CA TRP A 186 6.70 14.06 2.28
C TRP A 186 5.42 13.29 2.63
N ARG A 187 4.28 13.53 1.96
CA ARG A 187 2.97 12.91 2.31
C ARG A 187 2.66 11.60 1.61
N ARG A 188 3.48 11.23 0.64
CA ARG A 188 3.15 10.11 -0.25
C ARG A 188 3.36 8.80 0.51
N PRO A 189 2.41 7.85 0.46
CA PRO A 189 2.60 6.56 1.11
C PRO A 189 3.34 5.57 0.21
N SER A 190 3.46 5.85 -1.10
CA SER A 190 3.95 4.90 -2.10
C SER A 190 5.10 5.47 -2.92
N PHE A 191 6.15 4.67 -3.09
CA PHE A 191 7.38 5.06 -3.77
C PHE A 191 7.97 3.90 -4.57
N ILE A 192 8.77 4.24 -5.58
CA ILE A 192 9.55 3.29 -6.35
C ILE A 192 10.93 3.88 -6.67
N ASP A 193 11.95 3.05 -6.56
CA ASP A 193 13.27 3.35 -7.10
C ASP A 193 13.30 3.03 -8.59
N VAL A 194 13.64 4.02 -9.41
CA VAL A 194 13.78 3.87 -10.86
C VAL A 194 15.24 3.95 -11.32
N GLY A 195 16.16 3.79 -10.37
CA GLY A 195 17.60 3.69 -10.58
C GLY A 195 18.34 5.02 -10.44
N ASP A 196 17.79 6.10 -11.00
CA ASP A 196 18.35 7.46 -10.87
C ASP A 196 17.78 8.19 -9.65
N ALA A 197 16.47 8.05 -9.39
CA ALA A 197 15.77 8.70 -8.29
C ALA A 197 14.73 7.78 -7.63
N TRP A 198 14.32 8.16 -6.42
CA TRP A 198 13.05 7.72 -5.84
C TRP A 198 11.93 8.57 -6.41
N VAL A 199 10.88 7.92 -6.90
CA VAL A 199 9.71 8.60 -7.46
C VAL A 199 8.43 8.09 -6.83
N ALA A 200 7.39 8.91 -6.89
CA ALA A 200 6.07 8.54 -6.43
C ALA A 200 5.10 8.61 -7.63
N PRO A 201 4.92 7.48 -8.35
CA PRO A 201 4.18 7.41 -9.60
C PRO A 201 2.67 7.22 -9.37
N ASN A 202 1.86 7.57 -10.36
CA ASN A 202 0.41 7.34 -10.33
C ASN A 202 0.07 6.09 -11.15
N ALA A 203 -0.78 5.22 -10.61
CA ALA A 203 -1.26 4.03 -11.31
C ALA A 203 -2.75 4.10 -11.73
N VAL A 204 -3.42 5.24 -11.50
CA VAL A 204 -4.89 5.36 -11.58
C VAL A 204 -5.33 6.16 -12.79
N ASN A 205 -4.61 7.23 -13.15
CA ASN A 205 -4.96 8.10 -14.28
C ASN A 205 -5.14 7.34 -15.60
N PRO A 206 -4.30 6.34 -15.93
CA PRO A 206 -4.49 5.56 -17.16
C PRO A 206 -5.71 4.63 -17.13
N ILE A 207 -6.27 4.33 -15.96
CA ILE A 207 -7.32 3.32 -15.75
C ILE A 207 -8.61 3.90 -15.16
N ASP A 208 -8.71 5.23 -15.06
CA ASP A 208 -9.80 5.94 -14.40
C ASP A 208 -11.19 5.55 -14.97
N THR A 209 -11.28 5.46 -16.29
CA THR A 209 -12.49 5.06 -17.03
C THR A 209 -12.85 3.60 -16.76
N LEU A 210 -11.86 2.72 -16.61
CA LEU A 210 -12.07 1.31 -16.29
C LEU A 210 -12.56 1.12 -14.85
N ILE A 211 -12.03 1.90 -13.89
CA ILE A 211 -12.49 1.89 -12.50
C ILE A 211 -13.89 2.48 -12.34
N THR A 212 -14.24 3.51 -13.13
CA THR A 212 -15.55 4.17 -13.07
C THR A 212 -16.67 3.28 -13.62
N ARG A 213 -16.35 2.40 -14.58
CA ARG A 213 -17.33 1.50 -15.21
C ARG A 213 -17.60 0.22 -14.42
N GLN A 214 -17.14 0.16 -13.16
CA GLN A 214 -17.29 -1.02 -12.32
C GLN A 214 -18.19 -0.75 -11.12
N PRO A 215 -19.03 -1.71 -10.71
CA PRO A 215 -19.29 -2.98 -11.41
C PRO A 215 -20.02 -2.77 -12.74
N ASN A 216 -19.91 -3.73 -13.66
CA ASN A 216 -20.68 -3.73 -14.90
C ASN A 216 -22.18 -3.79 -14.56
N VAL A 217 -22.94 -2.79 -15.03
CA VAL A 217 -24.36 -2.63 -14.72
C VAL A 217 -25.22 -3.80 -15.19
N TRP A 218 -24.80 -4.51 -16.23
CA TRP A 218 -25.57 -5.62 -16.81
C TRP A 218 -25.52 -6.91 -15.97
N ASN A 219 -24.37 -7.23 -15.38
CA ASN A 219 -24.18 -8.49 -14.65
C ASN A 219 -23.64 -8.34 -13.22
N GLY A 220 -23.39 -7.11 -12.77
CA GLY A 220 -22.82 -6.83 -11.45
C GLY A 220 -21.35 -7.23 -11.30
N GLU A 221 -20.69 -7.67 -12.38
CA GLU A 221 -19.31 -8.16 -12.29
C GLU A 221 -18.28 -7.04 -12.28
N THR A 222 -17.18 -7.28 -11.60
CA THR A 222 -16.06 -6.35 -11.47
C THR A 222 -14.84 -6.99 -12.11
N VAL A 223 -14.12 -6.21 -12.91
CA VAL A 223 -12.95 -6.72 -13.64
C VAL A 223 -11.68 -6.26 -12.93
N PRO A 224 -10.79 -7.19 -12.56
CA PRO A 224 -9.51 -6.83 -11.97
C PRO A 224 -8.65 -6.02 -12.94
N ILE A 225 -8.12 -4.89 -12.47
CA ILE A 225 -7.27 -3.99 -13.26
C ILE A 225 -5.81 -4.10 -12.78
N PRO A 226 -4.84 -4.24 -13.70
CA PRO A 226 -3.41 -4.18 -13.37
C PRO A 226 -3.02 -2.94 -12.57
N ILE A 227 -2.10 -3.12 -11.62
CA ILE A 227 -1.47 -2.01 -10.90
C ILE A 227 -0.18 -1.65 -11.63
N GLN A 228 -0.28 -0.67 -12.52
CA GLN A 228 0.81 -0.21 -13.38
C GLN A 228 1.10 1.26 -13.09
N PRO A 229 2.02 1.57 -12.17
CA PRO A 229 2.43 2.95 -11.93
C PRO A 229 3.20 3.54 -13.12
N TYR A 230 2.87 4.79 -13.47
CA TYR A 230 3.53 5.59 -14.48
C TYR A 230 4.20 6.83 -13.88
N ARG A 231 5.39 7.15 -14.37
CA ARG A 231 6.12 8.39 -14.08
C ARG A 231 6.05 9.32 -15.29
N GLN A 232 5.84 10.61 -15.03
CA GLN A 232 6.01 11.65 -16.04
C GLN A 232 7.51 11.93 -16.28
N LEU A 233 7.89 11.96 -17.55
CA LEU A 233 9.22 12.27 -18.05
C LEU A 233 9.24 13.67 -18.67
N PRO A 234 10.44 14.22 -18.99
CA PRO A 234 10.56 15.48 -19.73
C PRO A 234 9.72 15.47 -21.01
N GLU A 235 9.34 16.66 -21.46
CA GLU A 235 8.55 16.85 -22.70
C GLU A 235 7.19 16.13 -22.66
N THR A 236 6.57 16.01 -21.49
CA THR A 236 5.23 15.39 -21.29
C THR A 236 5.13 13.91 -21.65
N LYS A 237 6.26 13.22 -21.79
CA LYS A 237 6.30 11.77 -21.99
C LYS A 237 5.92 11.05 -20.70
N VAL A 238 5.46 9.80 -20.82
CA VAL A 238 5.16 8.94 -19.66
C VAL A 238 5.82 7.58 -19.84
N ALA A 239 6.29 7.00 -18.74
CA ALA A 239 6.87 5.66 -18.73
C ALA A 239 6.29 4.83 -17.60
N MET A 240 5.98 3.57 -17.89
CA MET A 240 5.60 2.58 -16.87
C MET A 240 6.85 2.21 -16.07
N VAL A 241 6.75 2.31 -14.74
CA VAL A 241 7.88 2.08 -13.83
C VAL A 241 7.76 0.78 -13.05
N ALA A 242 6.56 0.21 -12.95
CA ALA A 242 6.32 -1.15 -12.47
C ALA A 242 5.06 -1.75 -13.08
N ASP A 243 4.97 -3.07 -12.98
CA ASP A 243 3.79 -3.89 -13.23
C ASP A 243 3.71 -4.91 -12.10
N LEU A 244 2.81 -4.69 -11.14
CA LEU A 244 2.66 -5.58 -9.98
C LEU A 244 1.89 -6.83 -10.41
N LYS A 245 2.46 -8.02 -10.24
CA LYS A 245 1.85 -9.25 -10.74
C LYS A 245 0.84 -9.86 -9.79
N ASN A 246 0.99 -9.68 -8.48
CA ASN A 246 0.17 -10.38 -7.49
C ASN A 246 -0.87 -9.49 -6.78
N ALA A 247 -1.11 -8.28 -7.27
CA ALA A 247 -2.21 -7.42 -6.83
C ALA A 247 -2.90 -6.70 -7.99
N ARG A 248 -4.22 -6.49 -7.89
CA ARG A 248 -5.05 -5.80 -8.89
C ARG A 248 -6.03 -4.84 -8.22
N TYR A 249 -6.28 -3.69 -8.82
CA TYR A 249 -7.37 -2.82 -8.38
C TYR A 249 -8.72 -3.37 -8.83
N MET A 250 -9.75 -3.09 -8.05
CA MET A 250 -11.13 -3.43 -8.42
C MET A 250 -12.14 -2.63 -7.59
N ARG A 251 -13.39 -2.58 -8.05
CA ARG A 251 -14.51 -2.12 -7.23
C ARG A 251 -15.09 -3.28 -6.43
N ILE A 252 -15.00 -3.24 -5.11
CA ILE A 252 -15.44 -4.34 -4.26
C ILE A 252 -16.95 -4.28 -3.94
N THR A 253 -17.76 -3.62 -4.77
CA THR A 253 -19.19 -3.36 -4.54
C THR A 253 -19.95 -4.62 -4.15
N ASN A 254 -19.79 -5.69 -4.92
CA ASN A 254 -20.51 -6.96 -4.73
C ASN A 254 -19.67 -8.02 -4.01
N TYR A 255 -18.52 -7.65 -3.45
CA TYR A 255 -17.59 -8.56 -2.80
C TYR A 255 -17.50 -8.28 -1.30
N THR A 256 -17.48 -9.34 -0.49
CA THR A 256 -17.25 -9.20 0.95
C THR A 256 -15.74 -9.07 1.19
N PRO A 257 -15.27 -8.16 2.08
CA PRO A 257 -13.87 -8.15 2.50
C PRO A 257 -13.41 -9.53 2.98
N GLY A 258 -12.24 -9.98 2.51
CA GLY A 258 -11.70 -11.31 2.75
C GLY A 258 -12.27 -12.41 1.84
N GLN A 259 -13.22 -12.11 0.94
CA GLN A 259 -13.75 -13.08 0.00
C GLN A 259 -12.66 -13.59 -0.94
N ILE A 260 -12.65 -14.90 -1.14
CA ILE A 260 -11.79 -15.56 -2.13
C ILE A 260 -12.59 -15.73 -3.43
N ILE A 261 -12.01 -15.27 -4.53
CA ILE A 261 -12.55 -15.43 -5.88
C ILE A 261 -11.60 -16.30 -6.71
N THR A 262 -12.14 -17.09 -7.62
CA THR A 262 -11.36 -17.94 -8.53
C THR A 262 -11.48 -17.40 -9.94
N LEU A 263 -10.33 -17.09 -10.56
CA LEU A 263 -10.23 -16.59 -11.93
C LEU A 263 -9.29 -17.51 -12.71
N GLY A 264 -9.87 -18.45 -13.47
CA GLY A 264 -9.09 -19.50 -14.12
C GLY A 264 -8.39 -20.40 -13.08
N PRO A 265 -7.06 -20.62 -13.19
CA PRO A 265 -6.30 -21.41 -12.22
C PRO A 265 -5.96 -20.65 -10.93
N ASP A 266 -6.11 -19.32 -10.93
CA ASP A 266 -5.67 -18.47 -9.83
C ASP A 266 -6.80 -18.17 -8.86
N ARG A 267 -6.47 -18.10 -7.58
CA ARG A 267 -7.35 -17.59 -6.53
C ARG A 267 -6.85 -16.25 -6.04
N TRP A 268 -7.79 -15.38 -5.68
CA TRP A 268 -7.51 -14.01 -5.24
C TRP A 268 -8.36 -13.69 -4.04
N LYS A 269 -7.78 -12.99 -3.07
CA LYS A 269 -8.49 -12.54 -1.86
C LYS A 269 -8.71 -11.03 -1.92
N VAL A 270 -9.95 -10.62 -1.71
CA VAL A 270 -10.42 -9.24 -1.92
C VAL A 270 -10.36 -8.44 -0.62
N PHE A 271 -9.87 -7.20 -0.68
CA PHE A 271 -9.83 -6.30 0.48
C PHE A 271 -10.24 -4.87 0.10
N PRO A 272 -10.89 -4.10 1.00
CA PRO A 272 -10.92 -2.65 0.89
C PRO A 272 -9.52 -2.09 1.15
N PHE A 273 -9.29 -0.86 0.69
CA PHE A 273 -8.07 -0.13 1.07
C PHE A 273 -8.11 0.36 2.53
N PHE A 274 -9.31 0.62 3.07
CA PHE A 274 -9.50 0.98 4.48
C PHE A 274 -10.81 0.39 5.02
N ARG A 275 -11.96 0.92 4.59
CA ARG A 275 -13.29 0.46 5.00
C ARG A 275 -14.19 0.47 3.78
N LYS A 276 -14.98 -0.59 3.61
CA LYS A 276 -15.96 -0.68 2.53
C LYS A 276 -17.23 0.09 2.90
N ASN A 277 -17.73 0.91 1.99
CA ASN A 277 -19.04 1.54 2.09
C ASN A 277 -19.78 1.43 0.75
N ALA A 278 -20.76 0.53 0.68
CA ALA A 278 -21.54 0.33 -0.54
C ALA A 278 -22.59 1.44 -0.77
N SER A 279 -22.98 2.19 0.27
CA SER A 279 -23.91 3.31 0.15
C SER A 279 -23.26 4.57 -0.43
N SER A 280 -21.93 4.67 -0.37
CA SER A 280 -21.14 5.75 -0.94
C SER A 280 -19.98 5.16 -1.73
N ALA A 281 -20.29 4.63 -2.91
CA ALA A 281 -19.32 3.89 -3.73
C ALA A 281 -18.11 4.72 -4.12
N ASP A 282 -18.33 5.99 -4.43
CA ASP A 282 -17.30 6.99 -4.68
C ASP A 282 -17.13 7.87 -3.45
N GLN A 283 -15.99 7.74 -2.81
CA GLN A 283 -15.50 8.76 -1.91
C GLN A 283 -14.66 9.77 -2.69
N SER A 284 -14.37 10.91 -2.07
CA SER A 284 -13.45 11.90 -2.62
C SER A 284 -12.52 12.38 -1.53
N ASN A 285 -12.96 13.32 -0.71
CA ASN A 285 -12.13 14.01 0.28
C ASN A 285 -12.65 13.77 1.70
N SER A 286 -11.71 13.65 2.64
CA SER A 286 -12.00 13.65 4.08
C SER A 286 -12.93 12.52 4.56
N ALA A 287 -12.90 11.37 3.89
CA ALA A 287 -13.81 10.26 4.15
C ALA A 287 -13.35 9.36 5.31
N GLN A 288 -14.31 8.69 5.96
CA GLN A 288 -14.06 7.66 6.98
C GLN A 288 -14.08 6.23 6.38
N ASP A 289 -14.01 6.14 5.06
CA ASP A 289 -14.05 4.88 4.30
C ASP A 289 -13.46 5.10 2.89
N THR A 290 -13.21 4.02 2.16
CA THR A 290 -12.73 4.04 0.77
C THR A 290 -13.85 3.73 -0.22
N GLY A 291 -15.12 3.92 0.15
CA GLY A 291 -16.28 3.57 -0.66
C GLY A 291 -16.22 2.10 -1.10
N THR A 292 -16.29 1.87 -2.41
CA THR A 292 -16.09 0.55 -3.01
C THR A 292 -14.71 0.39 -3.66
N PHE A 293 -13.78 1.31 -3.45
CA PHE A 293 -12.40 1.15 -3.90
C PHE A 293 -11.68 0.09 -3.06
N GLY A 294 -11.01 -0.83 -3.75
CA GLY A 294 -10.19 -1.84 -3.12
C GLY A 294 -9.29 -2.53 -4.12
N TRP A 295 -8.78 -3.66 -3.69
CA TRP A 295 -7.86 -4.49 -4.45
C TRP A 295 -8.10 -5.96 -4.14
N MET A 296 -7.49 -6.80 -4.96
CA MET A 296 -7.36 -8.21 -4.71
C MET A 296 -5.90 -8.60 -4.76
N ILE A 297 -5.50 -9.52 -3.89
CA ILE A 297 -4.14 -10.05 -3.78
C ILE A 297 -4.21 -11.54 -4.10
N ARG A 298 -3.28 -12.05 -4.90
CA ARG A 298 -3.24 -13.47 -5.27
C ARG A 298 -3.13 -14.33 -4.01
N TYR A 299 -3.80 -15.48 -3.98
CA TYR A 299 -3.96 -16.27 -2.78
C TYR A 299 -3.88 -17.78 -3.07
N ASP A 300 -2.91 -18.45 -2.48
CA ASP A 300 -2.71 -19.89 -2.71
C ASP A 300 -3.07 -20.77 -1.49
N GLY A 301 -3.61 -20.19 -0.42
CA GLY A 301 -3.91 -20.93 0.82
C GLY A 301 -2.72 -20.99 1.81
N PRO A 302 -2.99 -21.36 3.07
CA PRO A 302 -1.96 -21.64 4.07
C PRO A 302 -1.18 -22.93 3.76
#